data_AF-A0AAV2IM64-F1
#
_entry.id   AF-A0AAV2IM64-F1
#
_cell.length_a   1.000
_cell.length_b   1.000
_cell.length_c   1.000
_cell.angle_alpha   90.00
_cell.angle_beta   90.00
_cell.angle_gamma   90.00
#
_symmetry.space_group_name_H-M   'P 1'
#
loop_
_entity.id
_entity.type
_entity.pdbx_description
1 polymer ?
#
loop_
_entity_poly.entity_id
_entity_poly.type
_entity_poly.pdbx_seq_one_letter_code
_entity_poly.pdbx_strand_id
1 'polypeptide(L)'
;VLWRFLIKDFKDVFSHFSRLLLSSQKDYIKVFAAESCAYLLRKVKKQNELLNFLFASLNESPELADGVGLLLFEMVKGVKFHFHTISEKVFPLILYKLGKWNPLEKKQIRLPKNLVEQSVTIFMQECAEHTTKENCKELWRQLLDCIIQVHSASISQTSSEDVGNSKQSLSLVKHLCRLLRLVSVWLSHNSGKIVTDPEQVASTLCVLLKSPMNPEVIGSD
;
A
#
# COMPACT_ATOMS: atom_id res chain seq x y z
N VAL A 1 4.46 -27.89 7.57
CA VAL A 1 5.41 -28.81 6.89
C VAL A 1 5.38 -28.70 5.36
N LEU A 2 4.23 -28.40 4.72
CA LEU A 2 4.11 -28.37 3.24
C LEU A 2 4.42 -27.02 2.55
N TRP A 3 4.67 -25.95 3.29
CA TRP A 3 4.77 -24.59 2.73
C TRP A 3 5.80 -24.45 1.60
N ARG A 4 6.90 -25.22 1.66
CA ARG A 4 7.95 -25.18 0.62
C ARG A 4 7.43 -25.60 -0.75
N PHE A 5 6.53 -26.58 -0.79
CA PHE A 5 5.89 -27.03 -2.02
C PHE A 5 4.83 -26.02 -2.47
N LEU A 6 3.99 -25.56 -1.55
CA LEU A 6 2.92 -24.59 -1.85
C LEU A 6 3.44 -23.27 -2.41
N ILE A 7 4.63 -22.82 -1.99
CA ILE A 7 5.23 -21.58 -2.53
C ILE A 7 5.79 -21.77 -3.94
N LYS A 8 6.23 -22.98 -4.29
CA LYS A 8 6.73 -23.26 -5.64
C LYS A 8 5.63 -23.01 -6.66
N ASP A 9 4.41 -23.42 -6.33
CA ASP A 9 3.22 -23.31 -7.17
C ASP A 9 2.25 -22.24 -6.62
N PHE A 10 2.79 -21.16 -6.05
CA PHE A 10 2.01 -20.15 -5.31
C PHE A 10 0.87 -19.55 -6.12
N LYS A 11 1.04 -19.37 -7.44
CA LYS A 11 0.00 -18.82 -8.30
C LYS A 11 -1.25 -19.72 -8.33
N ASP A 12 -1.05 -21.03 -8.44
CA ASP A 12 -2.13 -21.99 -8.44
C ASP A 12 -2.75 -22.08 -7.05
N VAL A 13 -1.94 -22.10 -5.99
CA VAL A 13 -2.46 -22.06 -4.62
C VAL A 13 -3.30 -20.80 -4.40
N PHE A 14 -2.82 -19.64 -4.83
CA PHE A 14 -3.54 -18.37 -4.69
C PHE A 14 -4.85 -18.37 -5.47
N SER A 15 -4.94 -18.98 -6.66
CA SER A 15 -6.19 -19.03 -7.44
C SER A 15 -7.32 -19.79 -6.73
N HIS A 16 -6.99 -20.70 -5.82
CA HIS A 16 -7.97 -21.36 -4.95
C HIS A 16 -8.37 -20.46 -3.78
N PHE A 17 -7.40 -19.81 -3.13
CA PHE A 17 -7.66 -18.88 -2.03
C PHE A 17 -8.43 -17.63 -2.47
N SER A 18 -8.16 -17.11 -3.67
CA SER A 18 -8.76 -15.87 -4.16
C SER A 18 -10.29 -15.95 -4.22
N ARG A 19 -10.86 -17.13 -4.53
CA ARG A 19 -12.31 -17.36 -4.52
C ARG A 19 -12.96 -17.11 -3.15
N LEU A 20 -12.21 -17.30 -2.07
CA LEU A 20 -12.65 -17.05 -0.70
C LEU A 20 -12.44 -15.59 -0.27
N LEU A 21 -11.69 -14.82 -1.05
CA LEU A 21 -11.39 -13.40 -0.82
C LEU A 21 -12.32 -12.46 -1.60
N LEU A 22 -13.20 -13.00 -2.46
CA LEU A 22 -14.14 -12.21 -3.26
C LEU A 22 -15.13 -11.44 -2.37
N SER A 23 -15.54 -10.24 -2.80
CA SER A 23 -16.51 -9.40 -2.08
C SER A 23 -17.87 -10.05 -1.86
N SER A 24 -18.23 -11.07 -2.65
CA SER A 24 -19.47 -11.87 -2.49
C SER A 24 -19.44 -12.83 -1.30
N GLN A 25 -18.26 -13.11 -0.74
CA GLN A 25 -18.08 -13.99 0.42
C GLN A 25 -18.38 -13.26 1.73
N LYS A 26 -18.78 -14.03 2.75
CA LYS A 26 -18.98 -13.51 4.11
C LYS A 26 -17.66 -13.04 4.70
N ASP A 27 -17.70 -12.01 5.55
CA ASP A 27 -16.49 -11.40 6.11
C ASP A 27 -15.60 -12.39 6.87
N TYR A 28 -16.19 -13.26 7.69
CA TYR A 28 -15.43 -14.29 8.40
C TYR A 28 -14.73 -15.30 7.46
N ILE A 29 -15.27 -15.54 6.25
CA ILE A 29 -14.63 -16.40 5.24
C ILE A 29 -13.42 -15.68 4.65
N LYS A 30 -13.57 -14.39 4.32
CA LYS A 30 -12.47 -13.56 3.80
C LYS A 30 -11.33 -13.47 4.81
N VAL A 31 -11.65 -13.21 6.08
CA VAL A 31 -10.66 -13.15 7.18
C VAL A 31 -9.95 -14.50 7.34
N PHE A 32 -10.69 -15.61 7.41
CA PHE A 32 -10.11 -16.95 7.51
C PHE A 32 -9.15 -17.26 6.35
N ALA A 33 -9.56 -16.93 5.11
CA ALA A 33 -8.74 -17.12 3.93
C ALA A 33 -7.48 -16.24 3.94
N ALA A 34 -7.63 -14.97 4.35
CA ALA A 34 -6.53 -14.02 4.48
C ALA A 34 -5.50 -14.50 5.50
N GLU A 35 -5.93 -14.87 6.71
CA GLU A 35 -5.07 -15.41 7.78
C GLU A 35 -4.31 -16.67 7.32
N SER A 36 -5.04 -17.60 6.69
CA SER A 36 -4.49 -18.86 6.19
C SER A 36 -3.43 -18.64 5.11
N CYS A 37 -3.72 -17.74 4.16
CA CYS A 37 -2.83 -17.47 3.04
C CYS A 37 -1.63 -16.60 3.46
N ALA A 38 -1.81 -15.66 4.39
CA ALA A 38 -0.77 -14.77 4.91
C ALA A 38 0.47 -15.53 5.39
N TYR A 39 0.29 -16.70 6.01
CA TYR A 39 1.40 -17.58 6.39
C TYR A 39 2.32 -17.93 5.21
N LEU A 40 1.76 -18.18 4.02
CA LEU A 40 2.52 -18.47 2.80
C LEU A 40 3.18 -17.21 2.24
N LEU A 41 2.48 -16.07 2.21
CA LEU A 41 3.03 -14.79 1.72
C LEU A 41 4.29 -14.39 2.49
N ARG A 42 4.29 -14.57 3.82
CA ARG A 42 5.46 -14.28 4.67
C ARG A 42 6.70 -15.10 4.33
N LYS A 43 6.54 -16.23 3.65
CA LYS A 43 7.61 -17.15 3.28
C LYS A 43 8.14 -16.92 1.85
N VAL A 44 7.45 -16.13 1.03
CA VAL A 44 7.91 -15.77 -0.31
C VAL A 44 9.15 -14.88 -0.19
N LYS A 45 10.25 -15.19 -0.91
CA LYS A 45 11.48 -14.38 -0.80
C LYS A 45 11.36 -13.06 -1.57
N LYS A 46 10.76 -13.11 -2.75
CA LYS A 46 10.65 -12.00 -3.69
C LYS A 46 9.36 -11.22 -3.48
N GLN A 47 9.34 -10.45 -2.39
CA GLN A 47 8.15 -9.74 -1.93
C GLN A 47 7.59 -8.76 -2.97
N ASN A 48 8.47 -8.10 -3.71
CA ASN A 48 8.04 -7.16 -4.73
C ASN A 48 7.35 -7.83 -5.94
N GLU A 49 7.84 -8.99 -6.37
CA GLU A 49 7.21 -9.81 -7.42
C GLU A 49 5.86 -10.38 -6.94
N LEU A 50 5.76 -10.75 -5.66
CA LEU A 50 4.51 -11.15 -5.03
C LEU A 50 3.46 -10.04 -5.09
N LEU A 51 3.82 -8.81 -4.66
CA LEU A 51 2.90 -7.66 -4.72
C LEU A 51 2.48 -7.34 -6.16
N ASN A 52 3.41 -7.43 -7.12
CA ASN A 52 3.08 -7.28 -8.53
C ASN A 52 2.04 -8.30 -8.99
N PHE A 53 2.17 -9.55 -8.57
CA PHE A 53 1.20 -10.61 -8.88
C PHE A 53 -0.17 -10.34 -8.24
N LEU A 54 -0.22 -10.06 -6.93
CA LEU A 54 -1.47 -9.81 -6.20
C LEU A 54 -2.24 -8.61 -6.74
N PHE A 55 -1.54 -7.51 -7.06
CA PHE A 55 -2.20 -6.34 -7.62
C PHE A 55 -2.54 -6.51 -9.11
N ALA A 56 -1.80 -7.32 -9.86
CA ALA A 56 -2.12 -7.59 -11.26
C ALA A 56 -3.40 -8.44 -11.40
N SER A 57 -3.69 -9.35 -10.44
CA SER A 57 -4.92 -10.15 -10.47
C SER A 57 -6.19 -9.31 -10.34
N LEU A 58 -6.09 -8.08 -9.83
CA LEU A 58 -7.22 -7.14 -9.77
C LEU A 58 -7.68 -6.68 -11.15
N ASN A 59 -6.86 -6.84 -12.21
CA ASN A 59 -7.32 -6.57 -13.58
C ASN A 59 -8.34 -7.61 -14.05
N GLU A 60 -8.21 -8.86 -13.59
CA GLU A 60 -9.06 -9.98 -13.99
C GLU A 60 -10.26 -10.12 -13.06
N SER A 61 -10.08 -9.84 -11.76
CA SER A 61 -11.11 -9.92 -10.73
C SER A 61 -11.10 -8.68 -9.84
N PRO A 62 -11.71 -7.55 -10.27
CA PRO A 62 -11.80 -6.34 -9.48
C PRO A 62 -12.44 -6.52 -8.10
N GLU A 63 -13.37 -7.46 -7.97
CA GLU A 63 -14.06 -7.85 -6.74
C GLU A 63 -13.14 -8.43 -5.65
N LEU A 64 -11.87 -8.71 -5.98
CA LEU A 64 -10.84 -9.11 -5.02
C LEU A 64 -10.23 -7.95 -4.25
N ALA A 65 -10.48 -6.69 -4.64
CA ALA A 65 -9.75 -5.53 -4.10
C ALA A 65 -9.74 -5.50 -2.56
N ASP A 66 -10.91 -5.67 -1.92
CA ASP A 66 -10.99 -5.66 -0.45
C ASP A 66 -10.29 -6.86 0.18
N GLY A 67 -10.48 -8.06 -0.41
CA GLY A 67 -9.83 -9.28 0.06
C GLY A 67 -8.31 -9.26 -0.05
N VAL A 68 -7.76 -8.61 -1.09
CA VAL A 68 -6.32 -8.36 -1.21
C VAL A 68 -5.86 -7.41 -0.11
N GLY A 69 -6.64 -6.38 0.22
CA GLY A 69 -6.35 -5.49 1.36
C GLY A 69 -6.25 -6.24 2.69
N LEU A 70 -7.25 -7.08 3.00
CA LEU A 70 -7.26 -7.95 4.18
C LEU A 70 -6.07 -8.91 4.19
N LEU A 71 -5.73 -9.50 3.05
CA LEU A 71 -4.59 -10.41 2.91
C LEU A 71 -3.25 -9.71 3.19
N LEU A 72 -3.06 -8.48 2.69
CA LEU A 72 -1.88 -7.68 2.99
C LEU A 72 -1.81 -7.33 4.48
N PHE A 73 -2.94 -7.04 5.11
CA PHE A 73 -2.99 -6.76 6.54
C PHE A 73 -2.58 -8.01 7.34
N GLU A 74 -3.21 -9.15 7.07
CA GLU A 74 -2.86 -10.39 7.74
C GLU A 74 -1.41 -10.79 7.49
N MET A 75 -0.84 -10.48 6.32
CA MET A 75 0.58 -10.70 6.05
C MET A 75 1.49 -9.92 7.01
N VAL A 76 1.17 -8.66 7.33
CA VAL A 76 1.99 -7.81 8.20
C VAL A 76 1.56 -7.83 9.67
N LYS A 77 0.36 -8.34 9.99
CA LYS A 77 -0.16 -8.44 11.35
C LYS A 77 0.76 -9.29 12.21
N GLY A 78 1.16 -8.73 13.34
CA GLY A 78 1.90 -9.43 14.40
C GLY A 78 0.99 -9.77 15.58
N VAL A 79 1.59 -9.92 16.75
CA VAL A 79 0.88 -10.22 18.00
C VAL A 79 0.78 -8.97 18.88
N LYS A 80 -0.21 -8.93 19.79
CA LYS A 80 -0.36 -7.86 20.81
C LYS A 80 -0.22 -6.45 20.22
N PHE A 81 -0.98 -6.15 19.18
CA PHE A 81 -0.99 -4.84 18.50
C PHE A 81 0.32 -4.43 17.79
N HIS A 82 1.31 -5.33 17.71
CA HIS A 82 2.53 -5.11 16.95
C HIS A 82 2.36 -5.61 15.52
N PHE A 83 3.15 -5.05 14.61
CA PHE A 83 3.34 -5.62 13.28
C PHE A 83 4.46 -6.66 13.29
N HIS A 84 4.35 -7.65 12.41
CA HIS A 84 5.41 -8.59 12.14
C HIS A 84 6.59 -7.85 11.49
N THR A 85 7.82 -8.28 11.75
CA THR A 85 9.06 -7.73 11.16
C THR A 85 9.11 -7.69 9.63
N ILE A 86 8.20 -8.39 8.95
CA ILE A 86 8.11 -8.35 7.48
C ILE A 86 7.50 -7.02 7.00
N SER A 87 6.72 -6.36 7.85
CA SER A 87 6.08 -5.07 7.59
C SER A 87 7.10 -4.03 7.15
N GLU A 88 8.23 -3.93 7.85
CA GLU A 88 9.31 -2.98 7.54
C GLU A 88 9.82 -3.09 6.09
N LYS A 89 9.80 -4.31 5.54
CA LYS A 89 10.22 -4.57 4.16
C LYS A 89 9.10 -4.38 3.15
N VAL A 90 7.87 -4.77 3.51
CA VAL A 90 6.75 -4.88 2.57
C VAL A 90 5.95 -3.60 2.48
N PHE A 91 5.82 -2.85 3.58
CA PHE A 91 5.03 -1.63 3.64
C PHE A 91 5.53 -0.57 2.64
N PRO A 92 6.84 -0.24 2.54
CA PRO A 92 7.32 0.69 1.51
C PRO A 92 7.04 0.19 0.09
N LEU A 93 7.14 -1.13 -0.15
CA LEU A 93 6.85 -1.71 -1.46
C LEU A 93 5.38 -1.52 -1.85
N ILE A 94 4.45 -1.70 -0.90
CA ILE A 94 3.01 -1.46 -1.10
C ILE A 94 2.78 0.01 -1.51
N LEU A 95 3.37 0.95 -0.78
CA LEU A 95 3.22 2.39 -1.05
C LEU A 95 3.71 2.77 -2.46
N TYR A 96 4.80 2.18 -2.93
CA TYR A 96 5.28 2.40 -4.30
C TYR A 96 4.34 1.84 -5.37
N LYS A 97 3.48 0.87 -5.06
CA LYS A 97 2.48 0.36 -6.04
C LYS A 97 1.33 1.31 -6.30
N LEU A 98 1.13 2.34 -5.48
CA LEU A 98 0.08 3.36 -5.68
C LEU A 98 0.35 4.28 -6.87
N GLY A 99 1.59 4.36 -7.33
CA GLY A 99 1.98 5.18 -8.49
C GLY A 99 2.80 4.42 -9.52
N LYS A 100 3.16 5.12 -10.59
CA LYS A 100 4.10 4.59 -11.59
C LYS A 100 5.56 4.70 -11.12
N TRP A 101 5.87 5.75 -10.37
CA TRP A 101 7.20 5.96 -9.85
C TRP A 101 7.49 4.95 -8.73
N ASN A 102 8.64 4.29 -8.85
CA ASN A 102 9.13 3.32 -7.89
C ASN A 102 10.66 3.34 -7.91
N PRO A 103 11.33 3.67 -6.80
CA PRO A 103 12.78 3.77 -6.76
C PRO A 103 13.49 2.41 -6.83
N LEU A 104 12.75 1.31 -6.63
CA LEU A 104 13.28 -0.06 -6.53
C LEU A 104 13.07 -0.88 -7.82
N GLU A 105 12.28 -0.38 -8.77
CA GLU A 105 11.97 -1.08 -10.02
C GLU A 105 12.28 -0.24 -11.25
N LYS A 106 13.16 -0.77 -12.10
CA LYS A 106 13.41 -0.19 -13.43
C LYS A 106 12.30 -0.50 -14.44
N LYS A 107 11.61 -1.64 -14.27
CA LYS A 107 10.56 -2.10 -15.18
C LYS A 107 9.20 -1.96 -14.50
N GLN A 108 8.38 -1.05 -15.03
CA GLN A 108 7.03 -0.84 -14.52
C GLN A 108 6.08 -1.93 -15.03
N ILE A 109 5.23 -2.43 -14.14
CA ILE A 109 4.08 -3.27 -14.47
C ILE A 109 2.82 -2.40 -14.47
N ARG A 110 1.91 -2.67 -15.41
CA ARG A 110 0.60 -2.01 -15.46
C ARG A 110 -0.30 -2.61 -14.38
N LEU A 111 -0.63 -1.80 -13.38
CA LEU A 111 -1.53 -2.16 -12.28
C LEU A 111 -2.76 -1.27 -12.32
N PRO A 112 -3.95 -1.78 -11.95
CA PRO A 112 -5.19 -1.01 -11.92
C PRO A 112 -5.19 -0.09 -10.69
N LYS A 113 -4.65 1.13 -10.84
CA LYS A 113 -4.29 2.00 -9.70
C LYS A 113 -5.44 2.31 -8.74
N ASN A 114 -6.67 2.42 -9.24
CA ASN A 114 -7.84 2.68 -8.39
C ASN A 114 -8.17 1.46 -7.50
N LEU A 115 -8.06 0.24 -8.05
CA LEU A 115 -8.25 -0.99 -7.28
C LEU A 115 -7.09 -1.24 -6.31
N VAL A 116 -5.86 -0.89 -6.71
CA VAL A 116 -4.70 -0.91 -5.79
C VAL A 116 -4.93 0.05 -4.63
N GLU A 117 -5.36 1.29 -4.90
CA GLU A 117 -5.70 2.27 -3.86
C GLU A 117 -6.81 1.78 -2.93
N GLN A 118 -7.86 1.16 -3.47
CA GLN A 118 -8.91 0.53 -2.67
C GLN A 118 -8.35 -0.57 -1.75
N SER A 119 -7.59 -1.53 -2.29
CA SER A 119 -6.95 -2.59 -1.49
C SER A 119 -6.06 -2.02 -0.40
N VAL A 120 -5.24 -1.01 -0.73
CA VAL A 120 -4.32 -0.40 0.24
C VAL A 120 -5.07 0.44 1.28
N THR A 121 -6.23 1.01 0.93
CA THR A 121 -7.10 1.69 1.89
C THR A 121 -7.65 0.71 2.93
N ILE A 122 -8.18 -0.44 2.51
CA ILE A 122 -8.62 -1.50 3.44
C ILE A 122 -7.45 -1.94 4.33
N PHE A 123 -6.29 -2.21 3.73
CA PHE A 123 -5.08 -2.55 4.46
C PHE A 123 -4.70 -1.51 5.55
N MET A 124 -4.76 -0.21 5.22
CA MET A 124 -4.46 0.85 6.16
C MET A 124 -5.50 0.95 7.29
N GLN A 125 -6.78 0.73 6.99
CA GLN A 125 -7.86 0.70 7.99
C GLN A 125 -7.66 -0.43 9.00
N GLU A 126 -7.39 -1.64 8.54
CA GLU A 126 -7.13 -2.80 9.41
C GLU A 126 -5.84 -2.62 10.24
N CYS A 127 -4.80 -2.04 9.64
CA CYS A 127 -3.59 -1.70 10.39
C CYS A 127 -3.87 -0.71 11.52
N ALA A 128 -4.74 0.29 11.27
CA ALA A 128 -5.12 1.29 12.26
C ALA A 128 -5.91 0.66 13.42
N GLU A 129 -6.86 -0.22 13.10
CA GLU A 129 -7.67 -0.94 14.10
C GLU A 129 -6.83 -1.90 14.97
N HIS A 130 -5.82 -2.53 14.38
CA HIS A 130 -4.96 -3.49 15.09
C HIS A 130 -3.87 -2.85 15.94
N THR A 131 -3.46 -1.60 15.70
CA THR A 131 -2.23 -1.07 16.30
C THR A 131 -2.48 -0.08 17.43
N THR A 132 -1.39 0.37 18.05
CA THR A 132 -1.37 1.47 19.01
C THR A 132 -0.42 2.55 18.52
N LYS A 133 -0.52 3.75 19.09
CA LYS A 133 0.38 4.86 18.77
C LYS A 133 1.86 4.44 18.94
N GLU A 134 2.17 3.68 19.97
CA GLU A 134 3.54 3.25 20.27
C GLU A 134 4.06 2.24 19.22
N ASN A 135 3.17 1.40 18.69
CA ASN A 135 3.55 0.27 17.85
C ASN A 135 3.53 0.58 16.34
N CYS A 136 2.98 1.73 15.92
CA CYS A 136 2.90 2.10 14.51
C CYS A 136 3.90 3.18 14.06
N LYS A 137 4.79 3.64 14.96
CA LYS A 137 5.76 4.72 14.69
C LYS A 137 6.60 4.47 13.44
N GLU A 138 7.08 3.24 13.25
CA GLU A 138 7.91 2.91 12.10
C GLU A 138 7.13 2.97 10.78
N LEU A 139 5.87 2.50 10.75
CA LEU A 139 5.06 2.58 9.54
C LEU A 139 4.69 4.04 9.22
N TRP A 140 4.41 4.88 10.22
CA TRP A 140 4.22 6.32 10.00
C TRP A 140 5.45 6.94 9.35
N ARG A 141 6.64 6.67 9.89
CA ARG A 141 7.90 7.16 9.31
C ARG A 141 8.05 6.72 7.85
N GLN A 142 7.80 5.44 7.55
CA GLN A 142 7.88 4.91 6.19
C GLN A 142 6.86 5.56 5.23
N LEU A 143 5.65 5.84 5.70
CA LEU A 143 4.62 6.54 4.93
C LEU A 143 5.05 7.98 4.59
N LEU A 144 5.53 8.73 5.58
CA LEU A 144 5.99 10.11 5.40
C LEU A 144 7.26 10.16 4.52
N ASP A 145 8.20 9.24 4.71
CA ASP A 145 9.40 9.12 3.88
C ASP A 145 9.05 8.82 2.42
N CYS A 146 8.05 7.96 2.17
CA CYS A 146 7.58 7.67 0.82
C CYS A 146 6.99 8.93 0.16
N ILE A 147 6.18 9.69 0.89
CA ILE A 147 5.61 10.97 0.42
C ILE A 147 6.72 11.95 0.02
N ILE A 148 7.72 12.14 0.88
CA ILE A 148 8.86 13.04 0.60
C ILE A 148 9.64 12.58 -0.63
N GLN A 149 9.86 11.28 -0.78
CA GLN A 149 10.58 10.74 -1.94
C GLN A 149 9.82 10.94 -3.26
N VAL A 150 8.51 10.64 -3.29
CA VAL A 150 7.67 10.86 -4.48
C VAL A 150 7.62 12.35 -4.82
N HIS A 151 7.53 13.21 -3.81
CA HIS A 151 7.52 14.65 -3.98
C HIS A 151 8.85 15.18 -4.52
N SER A 152 9.97 14.74 -3.97
CA SER A 152 11.30 15.09 -4.45
C SER A 152 11.50 14.66 -5.91
N ALA A 153 11.01 13.47 -6.27
CA ALA A 153 11.01 13.00 -7.65
C ALA A 153 10.16 13.90 -8.56
N SER A 154 9.03 14.41 -8.10
CA SER A 154 8.18 15.36 -8.86
C SER A 154 8.87 16.69 -9.14
N ILE A 155 9.60 17.24 -8.16
CA ILE A 155 10.35 18.50 -8.32
C ILE A 155 11.56 18.30 -9.26
N SER A 156 12.29 17.19 -9.11
CA SER A 156 13.48 16.95 -9.93
C SER A 156 13.19 16.85 -11.43
N GLN A 157 11.96 16.48 -11.78
CA GLN A 157 11.55 16.29 -13.17
C GLN A 157 11.05 17.59 -13.82
N THR A 158 10.52 18.56 -13.07
CA THR A 158 10.03 19.84 -13.64
C THR A 158 11.11 20.73 -14.26
N SER A 159 12.39 20.48 -14.00
CA SER A 159 13.49 21.30 -14.52
C SER A 159 13.90 21.00 -15.98
N SER A 160 13.27 20.00 -16.63
CA SER A 160 13.56 19.62 -18.02
C SER A 160 12.33 19.79 -18.92
N GLU A 161 12.41 20.70 -19.89
CA GLU A 161 11.32 21.19 -20.76
C GLU A 161 10.84 20.21 -21.87
N ASP A 162 10.69 18.92 -21.58
CA ASP A 162 10.23 17.94 -22.59
C ASP A 162 8.73 17.58 -22.47
N VAL A 163 8.04 17.46 -23.59
CA VAL A 163 6.59 17.13 -23.68
C VAL A 163 6.23 15.79 -23.00
N GLY A 164 7.18 14.84 -22.93
CA GLY A 164 7.05 13.58 -22.19
C GLY A 164 6.97 13.74 -20.66
N ASN A 165 7.42 14.88 -20.14
CA ASN A 165 7.46 15.22 -18.73
C ASN A 165 6.07 15.49 -18.15
N SER A 166 5.15 16.05 -18.95
CA SER A 166 3.78 16.39 -18.50
C SER A 166 2.98 15.19 -17.98
N LYS A 167 2.96 14.07 -18.72
CA LYS A 167 2.24 12.84 -18.32
C LYS A 167 2.89 12.14 -17.13
N GLN A 168 4.22 12.20 -17.02
CA GLN A 168 4.95 11.60 -15.91
C GLN A 168 4.77 12.42 -14.63
N SER A 169 4.87 13.74 -14.74
CA SER A 169 4.57 14.72 -13.69
C SER A 169 3.15 14.53 -13.15
N LEU A 170 2.14 14.46 -14.03
CA LEU A 170 0.76 14.15 -13.63
C LEU A 170 0.65 12.80 -12.91
N SER A 171 1.40 11.79 -13.34
CA SER A 171 1.41 10.48 -12.68
C SER A 171 2.01 10.52 -11.27
N LEU A 172 2.98 11.40 -11.02
CA LEU A 172 3.59 11.61 -9.70
C LEU A 172 2.64 12.37 -8.78
N VAL A 173 1.99 13.43 -9.28
CA VAL A 173 0.95 14.15 -8.52
C VAL A 173 -0.17 13.18 -8.12
N LYS A 174 -0.65 12.35 -9.05
CA LYS A 174 -1.64 11.31 -8.73
C LYS A 174 -1.13 10.28 -7.72
N HIS A 175 0.18 9.97 -7.68
CA HIS A 175 0.74 9.11 -6.63
C HIS A 175 0.69 9.79 -5.27
N LEU A 176 1.07 11.08 -5.21
CA LEU A 176 0.97 11.89 -3.99
C LEU A 176 -0.47 11.97 -3.48
N CYS A 177 -1.46 12.23 -4.34
CA CYS A 177 -2.88 12.26 -3.96
C CYS A 177 -3.28 10.97 -3.22
N ARG A 178 -2.91 9.81 -3.77
CA ARG A 178 -3.22 8.51 -3.16
C ARG A 178 -2.55 8.34 -1.80
N LEU A 179 -1.26 8.67 -1.70
CA LEU A 179 -0.54 8.61 -0.43
C LEU A 179 -1.17 9.54 0.62
N LEU A 180 -1.58 10.75 0.25
CA LEU A 180 -2.24 11.69 1.15
C LEU A 180 -3.63 11.21 1.58
N ARG A 181 -4.37 10.54 0.71
CA ARG A 181 -5.62 9.86 1.10
C ARG A 181 -5.36 8.77 2.14
N LEU A 182 -4.27 8.00 2.00
CA LEU A 182 -3.90 7.01 3.03
C LEU A 182 -3.47 7.67 4.35
N VAL A 183 -2.77 8.80 4.31
CA VAL A 183 -2.50 9.61 5.52
C VAL A 183 -3.81 10.03 6.18
N SER A 184 -4.80 10.46 5.40
CA SER A 184 -6.12 10.84 5.90
C SER A 184 -6.84 9.69 6.63
N VAL A 185 -6.71 8.45 6.15
CA VAL A 185 -7.24 7.25 6.83
C VAL A 185 -6.73 7.17 8.27
N TRP A 186 -5.41 7.29 8.47
CA TRP A 186 -4.81 7.20 9.80
C TRP A 186 -4.99 8.44 10.67
N LEU A 187 -5.01 9.64 10.06
CA LEU A 187 -5.33 10.89 10.78
C LEU A 187 -6.77 10.89 11.31
N SER A 188 -7.70 10.34 10.53
CA SER A 188 -9.12 10.31 10.89
C SER A 188 -9.48 9.17 11.85
N HIS A 189 -8.66 8.11 11.88
CA HIS A 189 -8.91 6.94 12.71
C HIS A 189 -8.94 7.30 14.21
N ASN A 190 -10.10 7.07 14.83
CA ASN A 190 -10.33 7.34 16.25
C ASN A 190 -9.86 8.75 16.67
N SER A 191 -10.17 9.76 15.86
CA SER A 191 -9.76 11.16 16.09
C SER A 191 -8.24 11.35 16.20
N GLY A 192 -7.47 10.62 15.39
CA GLY A 192 -6.02 10.72 15.33
C GLY A 192 -5.29 10.01 16.48
N LYS A 193 -5.95 9.06 17.15
CA LYS A 193 -5.39 8.32 18.31
C LYS A 193 -4.04 7.66 18.03
N ILE A 194 -3.81 7.24 16.78
CA ILE A 194 -2.59 6.55 16.36
C ILE A 194 -1.52 7.48 15.78
N VAL A 195 -1.74 8.81 15.79
CA VAL A 195 -0.73 9.77 15.30
C VAL A 195 0.45 9.80 16.27
N THR A 196 1.61 9.37 15.77
CA THR A 196 2.81 9.18 16.60
C THR A 196 3.58 10.46 16.84
N ASP A 197 3.74 11.27 15.79
CA ASP A 197 4.49 12.51 15.79
C ASP A 197 3.75 13.58 14.95
N PRO A 198 2.89 14.39 15.59
CA PRO A 198 2.13 15.42 14.89
C PRO A 198 3.01 16.47 14.22
N GLU A 199 4.18 16.78 14.78
CA GLU A 199 5.11 17.77 14.23
C GLU A 199 5.73 17.25 12.94
N GLN A 200 6.17 16.00 12.91
CA GLN A 200 6.70 15.37 11.71
C GLN A 200 5.64 15.33 10.61
N VAL A 201 4.41 14.93 10.93
CA VAL A 201 3.30 14.91 9.96
C VAL A 201 3.03 16.32 9.42
N ALA A 202 2.89 17.32 10.29
CA ALA A 202 2.65 18.70 9.90
C ALA A 202 3.78 19.26 9.03
N SER A 203 5.04 18.98 9.39
CA SER A 203 6.23 19.38 8.64
C SER A 203 6.23 18.78 7.23
N THR A 204 5.95 17.47 7.10
CA THR A 204 5.82 16.82 5.78
C THR A 204 4.72 17.47 4.94
N LEU A 205 3.54 17.73 5.51
CA LEU A 205 2.44 18.39 4.81
C LEU A 205 2.80 19.83 4.40
N CYS A 206 3.48 20.58 5.26
CA CYS A 206 3.94 21.93 4.95
C CYS A 206 4.94 21.95 3.78
N VAL A 207 5.84 20.96 3.68
CA VAL A 207 6.78 20.84 2.55
C VAL A 207 6.01 20.67 1.24
N LEU A 208 4.96 19.86 1.23
CA LEU A 208 4.13 19.66 0.03
C LEU A 208 3.36 20.94 -0.34
N LEU A 209 2.73 21.60 0.63
CA LEU A 209 1.90 22.78 0.39
C LEU A 209 2.70 24.00 -0.08
N LYS A 210 3.96 24.12 0.33
CA LYS A 210 4.87 25.20 -0.10
C LYS A 210 5.50 24.93 -1.47
N SER A 211 5.33 23.73 -2.01
CA SER A 211 5.92 23.35 -3.29
C SER A 211 5.05 23.81 -4.46
N PRO A 212 5.65 24.19 -5.61
CA PRO A 212 4.90 24.49 -6.83
C PRO A 212 4.13 23.28 -7.38
N MET A 213 4.48 22.06 -6.96
CA MET A 213 3.83 20.80 -7.35
C MET A 213 2.95 20.29 -6.22
N ASN A 214 1.87 21.01 -5.94
CA ASN A 214 0.88 20.61 -4.95
C ASN A 214 -0.28 19.83 -5.62
N PRO A 215 -0.80 18.78 -4.98
CA PRO A 215 -2.07 18.20 -5.39
C PRO A 215 -3.19 19.24 -5.32
N GLU A 216 -3.76 19.66 -6.45
CA GLU A 216 -4.87 20.62 -6.47
C GLU A 216 -6.12 20.04 -5.80
N VAL A 217 -6.33 18.73 -5.90
CA VAL A 217 -7.47 18.02 -5.31
C VAL A 217 -7.00 16.70 -4.69
N ILE A 218 -7.29 16.52 -3.40
CA ILE A 218 -7.08 15.26 -2.66
C ILE A 218 -8.41 14.46 -2.59
N GLY A 219 -9.54 15.07 -2.97
CA GLY A 219 -10.86 14.43 -3.16
C GLY A 219 -11.03 13.73 -4.51
N SER A 220 -12.13 13.00 -4.70
CA SER A 220 -12.39 11.99 -5.77
C SER A 220 -11.88 12.32 -7.17
N ASP A 221 -11.06 11.41 -7.72
CA ASP A 221 -10.84 11.22 -9.17
C ASP A 221 -12.12 10.66 -9.83
#